data_AF-A0A2W6ND51-F1
#
_entry.id   AF-A0A2W6ND51-F1
#
_cell.length_a   1.000
_cell.length_b   1.000
_cell.length_c   1.000
_cell.angle_alpha   90.00
_cell.angle_beta   90.00
_cell.angle_gamma   90.00
#
_symmetry.space_group_name_H-M   'P 1'
#
loop_
_entity.id
_entity.type
_entity.pdbx_description
1 polymer ?
#
loop_
_entity_poly.entity_id
_entity_poly.type
_entity_poly.pdbx_seq_one_letter_code
_entity_poly.pdbx_strand_id
1 'polypeptide(L)'
;MAGTVIASMLLSACSNEAETTTTTQTAVNTEKQTSESNAQTASYAQNFNKDEVMSFSIDVDEDAWQEMLDTAAEENYIKANVTINGTTIENVGIRAKGNSSLRQVAGDDTTDRYSFKIKFDEYVKGQTWNGLDKMVVNNMISDASYMKEYLSYDIMSYIGVDAPLFAFANINVNGKTWGLYLAVEDIDSGYLDRAKNGEGEIYKPNNDGNMGAGGMGNPMGMGNPPAEGDAAGAGDRQPPEGMEPPSDTDNSTSNANSQTANTRGEGGRGFGRGGGMNGSTNGVSLVYTDDKVSSYSGIFDNAKTKTTEEDEKRVIEALKNLNAGTNLEKAVDVDAVLKYFAAHTVVVNMDSYTSNMGHNYYLYENNGQLSMLPWDYNMAFGGFMAGSASDVVNLAIDTPLSGVTMEERPILSKLLEVPEYKAKYHEYLQEIVDGYFADGKFEQTVQTLDKLITDYVKNDPTAFVTYDKYKAAVAELTKLGTLRAESIQGQLDGTIPATTEEQKSSPNTLIDSSSIDLTKLGDDLNKGKGMNGGGPWQGFERNSGNQETKKAEQSDTTK
;
A
#
# COMPACT_ATOMS: atom_id res chain seq x y z
N MET A 1 64.60 -31.34 -35.68
CA MET A 1 65.23 -30.04 -35.33
C MET A 1 64.83 -29.72 -33.90
N ALA A 2 65.81 -29.33 -33.09
CA ALA A 2 65.87 -29.36 -31.62
C ALA A 2 64.62 -28.83 -30.88
N GLY A 3 64.19 -29.34 -29.71
CA GLY A 3 64.85 -30.21 -28.74
C GLY A 3 65.27 -29.45 -27.47
N THR A 4 64.36 -29.41 -26.48
CA THR A 4 64.62 -29.48 -25.02
C THR A 4 65.32 -28.29 -24.32
N VAL A 5 64.80 -27.87 -23.15
CA VAL A 5 65.43 -27.98 -21.80
C VAL A 5 64.79 -27.00 -20.79
N ILE A 6 64.41 -27.59 -19.66
CA ILE A 6 63.97 -27.04 -18.37
C ILE A 6 65.16 -26.42 -17.62
N ALA A 7 64.98 -25.31 -16.90
CA ALA A 7 65.75 -25.04 -15.68
C ALA A 7 65.09 -23.97 -14.79
N SER A 8 64.63 -24.41 -13.62
CA SER A 8 64.33 -23.61 -12.44
C SER A 8 65.64 -23.25 -11.72
N MET A 9 65.79 -22.01 -11.22
CA MET A 9 66.74 -21.71 -10.14
C MET A 9 66.18 -20.64 -9.19
N LEU A 10 66.27 -20.97 -7.91
CA LEU A 10 65.97 -20.19 -6.71
C LEU A 10 67.20 -19.38 -6.26
N LEU A 11 66.90 -18.40 -5.39
CA LEU A 11 67.66 -17.87 -4.24
C LEU A 11 68.54 -16.62 -4.37
N SER A 12 68.11 -15.64 -3.54
CA SER A 12 68.88 -14.75 -2.64
C SER A 12 69.85 -13.74 -3.24
N ALA A 13 70.14 -12.60 -2.62
CA ALA A 13 69.62 -11.74 -1.56
C ALA A 13 70.71 -10.65 -1.39
N CYS A 14 70.36 -9.40 -1.11
CA CYS A 14 71.15 -8.35 -0.43
C CYS A 14 70.43 -7.00 -0.63
N SER A 15 69.66 -6.53 0.34
CA SER A 15 70.07 -5.73 1.52
C SER A 15 70.45 -4.28 1.16
N ASN A 16 69.58 -3.34 1.54
CA ASN A 16 70.00 -2.03 2.01
C ASN A 16 69.04 -1.57 3.12
N GLU A 17 69.61 -1.31 4.28
CA GLU A 17 68.99 -0.69 5.45
C GLU A 17 68.81 0.80 5.22
N ALA A 18 67.67 1.35 5.68
CA ALA A 18 67.57 2.71 6.17
C ALA A 18 66.53 2.75 7.30
N GLU A 19 66.86 3.49 8.34
CA GLU A 19 66.33 3.40 9.70
C GLU A 19 64.88 3.84 9.89
N THR A 20 64.24 3.10 10.81
CA THR A 20 63.08 3.33 11.66
C THR A 20 62.52 4.75 11.80
N THR A 21 61.20 4.90 11.62
CA THR A 21 60.34 5.60 12.59
C THR A 21 58.98 4.90 12.64
N THR A 22 58.68 4.32 13.79
CA THR A 22 57.49 3.54 14.10
C THR A 22 56.25 4.42 14.18
N THR A 23 55.20 4.12 13.42
CA THR A 23 53.82 4.46 13.79
C THR A 23 52.92 3.30 13.38
N THR A 24 52.51 2.52 14.36
CA THR A 24 51.60 1.38 14.20
C THR A 24 50.19 1.92 13.95
N GLN A 25 49.66 1.74 12.74
CA GLN A 25 48.23 1.80 12.49
C GLN A 25 47.76 0.46 11.93
N THR A 26 47.01 -0.24 12.79
CA THR A 26 46.30 -1.47 12.50
C THR A 26 45.16 -1.17 11.51
N ALA A 27 45.33 -1.53 10.24
CA ALA A 27 44.22 -1.57 9.29
C ALA A 27 43.44 -2.88 9.53
N VAL A 28 42.36 -2.79 10.30
CA VAL A 28 41.41 -3.90 10.52
C VAL A 28 40.37 -3.85 9.40
N ASN A 29 40.45 -4.82 8.49
CA ASN A 29 39.36 -5.68 7.98
C ASN A 29 37.88 -5.18 7.98
N THR A 30 37.59 -3.93 7.61
CA THR A 30 36.20 -3.43 7.58
C THR A 30 35.39 -3.92 6.37
N GLU A 31 36.01 -4.09 5.19
CA GLU A 31 35.26 -4.38 3.95
C GLU A 31 34.63 -5.78 3.90
N LYS A 32 35.24 -6.77 4.59
CA LYS A 32 34.72 -8.14 4.58
C LYS A 32 33.54 -8.33 5.55
N GLN A 33 33.57 -7.65 6.71
CA GLN A 33 32.47 -7.70 7.69
C GLN A 33 31.19 -7.03 7.20
N THR A 34 31.28 -5.93 6.43
CA THR A 34 30.07 -5.27 5.89
C THR A 34 29.35 -6.15 4.86
N SER A 35 30.11 -6.91 4.05
CA SER A 35 29.54 -7.81 3.04
C SER A 35 28.88 -9.07 3.63
N GLU A 36 29.47 -9.66 4.69
CA GLU A 36 28.90 -10.83 5.38
C GLU A 36 27.73 -10.44 6.29
N SER A 37 27.78 -9.25 6.92
CA SER A 37 26.67 -8.65 7.67
C SER A 37 25.45 -8.45 6.78
N ASN A 38 25.59 -7.71 5.66
CA ASN A 38 24.47 -7.45 4.74
C ASN A 38 23.96 -8.74 4.07
N ALA A 39 24.84 -9.71 3.78
CA ALA A 39 24.43 -10.99 3.22
C ALA A 39 23.59 -11.83 4.20
N GLN A 40 23.75 -11.64 5.51
CA GLN A 40 22.97 -12.32 6.54
C GLN A 40 21.66 -11.56 6.87
N THR A 41 21.66 -10.22 6.84
CA THR A 41 20.47 -9.39 7.14
C THR A 41 19.34 -9.53 6.12
N ALA A 42 19.63 -9.90 4.87
CA ALA A 42 18.63 -10.05 3.81
C ALA A 42 18.38 -11.51 3.36
N SER A 43 18.84 -12.51 4.12
CA SER A 43 18.73 -13.93 3.71
C SER A 43 17.26 -14.40 3.57
N TYR A 44 16.32 -13.76 4.28
CA TYR A 44 14.89 -13.99 4.12
C TYR A 44 14.37 -13.69 2.71
N ALA A 45 15.03 -12.79 1.96
CA ALA A 45 14.55 -12.39 0.64
C ALA A 45 14.46 -13.57 -0.33
N GLN A 46 15.41 -14.50 -0.25
CA GLN A 46 15.42 -15.74 -1.04
C GLN A 46 14.30 -16.71 -0.67
N ASN A 47 13.71 -16.54 0.52
CA ASN A 47 12.63 -17.40 1.02
C ASN A 47 11.24 -16.93 0.55
N PHE A 48 11.11 -15.72 0.02
CA PHE A 48 9.93 -15.27 -0.75
C PHE A 48 10.04 -15.77 -2.19
N ASN A 49 10.07 -17.09 -2.35
CA ASN A 49 10.13 -17.74 -3.66
C ASN A 49 8.76 -17.66 -4.35
N LYS A 50 8.71 -17.05 -5.53
CA LYS A 50 7.49 -16.89 -6.33
C LYS A 50 7.02 -18.17 -7.02
N ASP A 51 7.90 -19.15 -7.16
CA ASP A 51 7.61 -20.42 -7.85
C ASP A 51 7.02 -21.50 -6.93
N GLU A 52 6.97 -21.23 -5.63
CA GLU A 52 6.53 -22.19 -4.60
C GLU A 52 5.56 -21.51 -3.63
N VAL A 53 4.62 -22.29 -3.07
CA VAL A 53 3.79 -21.83 -1.96
C VAL A 53 4.55 -22.05 -0.66
N MET A 54 4.78 -20.97 0.09
CA MET A 54 5.43 -21.03 1.40
C MET A 54 4.64 -21.94 2.35
N SER A 55 5.36 -22.74 3.14
CA SER A 55 4.73 -23.53 4.21
C SER A 55 4.76 -22.74 5.50
N PHE A 56 3.58 -22.55 6.10
CA PHE A 56 3.41 -21.90 7.39
C PHE A 56 2.74 -22.89 8.36
N SER A 57 3.40 -23.20 9.47
CA SER A 57 2.81 -24.01 10.55
C SER A 57 2.88 -23.23 11.85
N ILE A 58 1.73 -23.03 12.47
CA ILE A 58 1.55 -22.31 13.74
C ILE A 58 1.20 -23.36 14.80
N ASP A 59 2.04 -23.48 15.82
CA ASP A 59 1.81 -24.30 17.01
C ASP A 59 1.54 -23.35 18.19
N VAL A 60 0.32 -23.39 18.70
CA VAL A 60 -0.25 -22.39 19.60
C VAL A 60 -1.24 -23.04 20.56
N ASP A 61 -1.35 -22.47 21.76
CA ASP A 61 -2.40 -22.86 22.70
C ASP A 61 -3.79 -22.64 22.07
N GLU A 62 -4.64 -23.67 22.10
CA GLU A 62 -5.94 -23.64 21.41
C GLU A 62 -6.88 -22.57 22.01
N ASP A 63 -6.84 -22.38 23.33
CA ASP A 63 -7.68 -21.38 24.02
C ASP A 63 -7.19 -19.96 23.67
N ALA A 64 -5.87 -19.73 23.67
CA ALA A 64 -5.31 -18.44 23.27
C ALA A 64 -5.57 -18.11 21.79
N TRP A 65 -5.52 -19.11 20.90
CA TRP A 65 -5.88 -18.93 19.49
C TRP A 65 -7.34 -18.52 19.35
N GLN A 66 -8.25 -19.23 20.01
CA GLN A 66 -9.68 -18.90 19.97
C GLN A 66 -9.97 -17.53 20.59
N GLU A 67 -9.35 -17.19 21.73
CA GLU A 67 -9.50 -15.88 22.35
C GLU A 67 -9.02 -14.74 21.42
N MET A 68 -7.91 -14.93 20.71
CA MET A 68 -7.44 -13.97 19.71
C MET A 68 -8.44 -13.78 18.56
N LEU A 69 -9.13 -14.84 18.12
CA LEU A 69 -10.16 -14.74 17.08
C LEU A 69 -11.42 -14.02 17.61
N ASP A 70 -11.87 -14.40 18.82
CA ASP A 70 -13.06 -13.83 19.46
C ASP A 70 -12.87 -12.33 19.80
N THR A 71 -11.62 -11.92 20.07
CA THR A 71 -11.23 -10.54 20.40
C THR A 71 -10.41 -9.89 19.29
N ALA A 72 -10.50 -10.38 18.04
CA ALA A 72 -9.63 -9.96 16.94
C ALA A 72 -9.55 -8.44 16.72
N ALA A 73 -10.64 -7.71 16.99
CA ALA A 73 -10.71 -6.25 16.88
C ALA A 73 -9.80 -5.49 17.87
N GLU A 74 -9.35 -6.14 18.95
CA GLU A 74 -8.41 -5.58 19.92
C GLU A 74 -6.96 -5.63 19.44
N GLU A 75 -6.66 -6.44 18.42
CA GLU A 75 -5.31 -6.59 17.87
C GLU A 75 -4.24 -7.01 18.91
N ASN A 76 -4.63 -7.80 19.90
CA ASN A 76 -3.68 -8.31 20.91
C ASN A 76 -2.79 -9.41 20.32
N TYR A 77 -1.49 -9.35 20.61
CA TYR A 77 -0.57 -10.44 20.29
C TYR A 77 -0.77 -11.62 21.24
N ILE A 78 -0.80 -12.81 20.66
CA ILE A 78 -0.62 -14.08 21.36
C ILE A 78 0.73 -14.70 20.99
N LYS A 79 1.20 -15.60 21.84
CA LYS A 79 2.47 -16.31 21.66
C LYS A 79 2.26 -17.64 20.97
N ALA A 80 3.04 -17.89 19.92
CA ALA A 80 3.05 -19.16 19.19
C ALA A 80 4.47 -19.57 18.77
N ASN A 81 4.66 -20.84 18.42
CA ASN A 81 5.81 -21.28 17.66
C ASN A 81 5.42 -21.31 16.17
N VAL A 82 6.24 -20.71 15.32
CA VAL A 82 5.96 -20.63 13.88
C VAL A 82 7.06 -21.34 13.13
N THR A 83 6.69 -22.26 12.24
CA THR A 83 7.61 -22.91 11.31
C THR A 83 7.33 -22.42 9.90
N ILE A 84 8.32 -21.78 9.28
CA ILE A 84 8.23 -21.22 7.92
C ILE A 84 9.27 -21.90 7.04
N ASN A 85 8.83 -22.58 5.99
CA ASN A 85 9.70 -23.32 5.07
C ASN A 85 10.67 -24.28 5.79
N GLY A 86 10.19 -24.92 6.86
CA GLY A 86 10.96 -25.86 7.68
C GLY A 86 11.83 -25.22 8.78
N THR A 87 11.91 -23.90 8.86
CA THR A 87 12.62 -23.18 9.94
C THR A 87 11.64 -22.81 11.04
N THR A 88 11.82 -23.38 12.24
CA THR A 88 11.01 -23.06 13.42
C THR A 88 11.59 -21.88 14.19
N ILE A 89 10.72 -20.94 14.55
CA ILE A 89 10.98 -19.79 15.41
C ILE A 89 10.02 -19.88 16.60
N GLU A 90 10.59 -19.94 17.80
CA GLU A 90 9.82 -20.10 19.04
C GLU A 90 9.47 -18.74 19.66
N ASN A 91 8.29 -18.67 20.29
CA ASN A 91 7.78 -17.48 21.00
C ASN A 91 7.56 -16.26 20.09
N VAL A 92 6.99 -16.49 18.91
CA VAL A 92 6.60 -15.46 17.93
C VAL A 92 5.27 -14.83 18.35
N GLY A 93 5.14 -13.52 18.13
CA GLY A 93 3.87 -12.79 18.26
C GLY A 93 2.99 -12.97 17.03
N ILE A 94 1.74 -13.40 17.24
CA ILE A 94 0.72 -13.46 16.20
C ILE A 94 -0.50 -12.67 16.66
N ARG A 95 -1.09 -11.89 15.77
CA ARG A 95 -2.38 -11.23 15.99
C ARG A 95 -3.18 -11.11 14.70
N ALA A 96 -4.50 -10.96 14.82
CA ALA A 96 -5.30 -10.46 13.72
C ALA A 96 -4.87 -9.03 13.33
N LYS A 97 -5.02 -8.68 12.06
CA LYS A 97 -4.69 -7.33 11.54
C LYS A 97 -5.68 -6.85 10.50
N GLY A 98 -5.82 -5.54 10.44
CA GLY A 98 -6.48 -4.82 9.36
C GLY A 98 -7.33 -3.69 9.88
N ASN A 99 -8.01 -2.99 8.98
CA ASN A 99 -9.04 -2.02 9.35
C ASN A 99 -10.39 -2.53 8.87
N SER A 100 -10.75 -2.27 7.61
CA SER A 100 -12.02 -2.72 7.03
C SER A 100 -12.17 -4.24 7.03
N SER A 101 -11.14 -4.97 6.57
CA SER A 101 -11.17 -6.44 6.50
C SER A 101 -11.26 -7.11 7.87
N LEU A 102 -10.59 -6.55 8.88
CA LEU A 102 -10.66 -7.02 10.26
C LEU A 102 -12.09 -6.91 10.81
N ARG A 103 -12.68 -5.71 10.68
CA ARG A 103 -14.05 -5.45 11.14
C ARG A 103 -15.10 -6.27 10.40
N GLN A 104 -14.86 -6.55 9.12
CA GLN A 104 -15.76 -7.38 8.32
C GLN A 104 -15.77 -8.81 8.82
N VAL A 105 -14.60 -9.44 9.00
CA VAL A 105 -14.52 -10.81 9.50
C VAL A 105 -15.05 -10.88 10.93
N ALA A 106 -14.70 -9.92 11.80
CA ALA A 106 -15.23 -9.87 13.17
C ALA A 106 -16.76 -9.65 13.24
N GLY A 107 -17.36 -9.12 12.18
CA GLY A 107 -18.81 -8.93 12.07
C GLY A 107 -19.54 -10.07 11.34
N ASP A 108 -18.83 -11.10 10.90
CA ASP A 108 -19.36 -12.23 10.12
C ASP A 108 -19.18 -13.53 10.92
N ASP A 109 -20.28 -14.05 11.48
CA ASP A 109 -20.29 -15.27 12.29
C ASP A 109 -20.06 -16.56 11.48
N THR A 110 -19.85 -16.44 10.17
CA THR A 110 -19.60 -17.58 9.28
C THR A 110 -18.12 -17.80 8.96
N THR A 111 -17.23 -16.91 9.39
CA THR A 111 -15.80 -16.98 9.05
C THR A 111 -14.90 -16.38 10.11
N ASP A 112 -13.82 -17.11 10.45
CA ASP A 112 -12.72 -16.62 11.30
C ASP A 112 -11.48 -16.29 10.49
N ARG A 113 -11.61 -16.12 9.16
CA ARG A 113 -10.48 -15.98 8.25
C ARG A 113 -9.88 -14.57 8.28
N TYR A 114 -9.28 -14.19 9.40
CA TYR A 114 -8.56 -12.93 9.54
C TYR A 114 -7.26 -12.94 8.75
N SER A 115 -6.78 -11.75 8.37
CA SER A 115 -5.35 -11.56 8.05
C SER A 115 -4.55 -11.56 9.35
N PHE A 116 -3.32 -12.04 9.33
CA PHE A 116 -2.46 -12.06 10.52
C PHE A 116 -1.19 -11.23 10.33
N LYS A 117 -0.74 -10.62 11.43
CA LYS A 117 0.58 -10.01 11.54
C LYS A 117 1.45 -10.93 12.39
N ILE A 118 2.62 -11.25 11.88
CA ILE A 118 3.61 -12.13 12.50
C ILE A 118 4.80 -11.26 12.88
N LYS A 119 5.08 -11.14 14.18
CA LYS A 119 6.17 -10.33 14.71
C LYS A 119 7.11 -11.23 15.48
N PHE A 120 8.29 -11.48 14.92
CA PHE A 120 9.25 -12.44 15.45
C PHE A 120 9.91 -11.93 16.74
N ASP A 121 10.06 -10.62 16.89
CA ASP A 121 10.73 -10.04 18.05
C ASP A 121 9.79 -9.62 19.20
N GLU A 122 8.49 -9.94 19.11
CA GLU A 122 7.47 -9.50 20.07
C GLU A 122 7.76 -9.97 21.50
N TYR A 123 8.08 -11.26 21.67
CA TYR A 123 8.41 -11.84 22.98
C TYR A 123 9.90 -12.16 23.18
N VAL A 124 10.69 -12.09 22.11
CA VAL A 124 12.14 -12.32 22.15
C VAL A 124 12.83 -11.18 21.40
N LYS A 125 13.33 -10.19 22.15
CA LYS A 125 13.95 -8.98 21.59
C LYS A 125 15.04 -9.32 20.55
N GLY A 126 14.90 -8.76 19.35
CA GLY A 126 15.86 -8.93 18.24
C GLY A 126 15.80 -10.29 17.54
N GLN A 127 14.82 -11.15 17.86
CA GLN A 127 14.58 -12.39 17.12
C GLN A 127 14.06 -12.06 15.72
N THR A 128 14.60 -12.74 14.71
CA THR A 128 14.19 -12.59 13.32
C THR A 128 13.97 -13.95 12.68
N TRP A 129 13.18 -13.98 11.62
CA TRP A 129 13.19 -15.06 10.66
C TRP A 129 14.13 -14.69 9.51
N ASN A 130 15.35 -15.22 9.52
CA ASN A 130 16.36 -15.03 8.47
C ASN A 130 16.69 -13.53 8.19
N GLY A 131 16.57 -12.67 9.20
CA GLY A 131 16.78 -11.22 9.08
C GLY A 131 15.49 -10.39 8.99
N LEU A 132 14.33 -11.00 8.80
CA LEU A 132 13.03 -10.30 8.85
C LEU A 132 12.45 -10.35 10.26
N ASP A 133 12.12 -9.18 10.81
CA ASP A 133 11.51 -8.99 12.14
C ASP A 133 9.98 -9.10 12.11
N LYS A 134 9.36 -8.79 10.96
CA LYS A 134 7.91 -8.76 10.82
C LYS A 134 7.43 -9.08 9.41
N MET A 135 6.31 -9.79 9.31
CA MET A 135 5.58 -10.00 8.06
C MET A 135 4.08 -10.02 8.29
N VAL A 136 3.33 -9.91 7.19
CA VAL A 136 1.87 -10.09 7.21
C VAL A 136 1.47 -11.24 6.30
N VAL A 137 0.38 -11.90 6.65
CA VAL A 137 -0.30 -12.88 5.79
C VAL A 137 -1.72 -12.39 5.53
N ASN A 138 -2.00 -12.00 4.30
CA ASN A 138 -3.25 -11.39 3.87
C ASN A 138 -4.28 -12.46 3.47
N ASN A 139 -5.50 -12.32 3.98
CA ASN A 139 -6.61 -13.27 3.77
C ASN A 139 -7.28 -13.19 2.39
N MET A 140 -7.00 -12.12 1.63
CA MET A 140 -7.52 -11.83 0.29
C MET A 140 -9.06 -11.67 0.20
N ILE A 141 -9.70 -11.16 1.25
CA ILE A 141 -11.18 -11.07 1.34
C ILE A 141 -11.87 -10.35 0.17
N SER A 142 -11.23 -9.33 -0.40
CA SER A 142 -11.78 -8.52 -1.51
C SER A 142 -11.44 -9.04 -2.91
N ASP A 143 -10.79 -10.21 -3.01
CA ASP A 143 -10.27 -10.72 -4.26
C ASP A 143 -10.67 -12.18 -4.50
N ALA A 144 -11.68 -12.37 -5.35
CA ALA A 144 -12.12 -13.71 -5.73
C ALA A 144 -11.08 -14.47 -6.58
N SER A 145 -10.11 -13.77 -7.19
CA SER A 145 -9.05 -14.37 -8.00
C SER A 145 -7.81 -14.76 -7.20
N TYR A 146 -7.65 -14.26 -5.97
CA TYR A 146 -6.45 -14.38 -5.13
C TYR A 146 -5.18 -13.73 -5.72
N MET A 147 -5.24 -13.07 -6.88
CA MET A 147 -4.08 -12.65 -7.66
C MET A 147 -3.88 -11.14 -7.78
N LYS A 148 -4.84 -10.29 -7.39
CA LYS A 148 -4.77 -8.84 -7.62
C LYS A 148 -3.55 -8.18 -6.96
N GLU A 149 -3.35 -8.46 -5.67
CA GLU A 149 -2.22 -7.90 -4.91
C GLU A 149 -0.89 -8.47 -5.44
N TYR A 150 -0.86 -9.79 -5.69
CA TYR A 150 0.31 -10.46 -6.26
C TYR A 150 0.73 -9.83 -7.60
N LEU A 151 -0.19 -9.75 -8.56
CA LEU A 151 0.07 -9.22 -9.90
C LEU A 151 0.45 -7.74 -9.85
N SER A 152 -0.11 -6.99 -8.90
CA SER A 152 0.24 -5.58 -8.72
C SER A 152 1.71 -5.43 -8.31
N TYR A 153 2.16 -6.15 -7.28
CA TYR A 153 3.56 -6.11 -6.90
C TYR A 153 4.49 -6.75 -7.95
N ASP A 154 4.00 -7.71 -8.74
CA ASP A 154 4.79 -8.30 -9.83
C ASP A 154 5.03 -7.31 -10.99
N ILE A 155 4.01 -6.55 -11.41
CA ILE A 155 4.13 -5.48 -12.41
C ILE A 155 5.03 -4.36 -11.89
N MET A 156 4.89 -3.98 -10.61
CA MET A 156 5.77 -3.00 -9.97
C MET A 156 7.23 -3.47 -9.96
N SER A 157 7.48 -4.71 -9.56
CA SER A 157 8.82 -5.31 -9.58
C SER A 157 9.39 -5.35 -10.99
N TYR A 158 8.55 -5.62 -11.99
CA TYR A 158 8.95 -5.72 -13.40
C TYR A 158 9.58 -4.43 -13.92
N ILE A 159 9.03 -3.26 -13.57
CA ILE A 159 9.59 -1.95 -13.96
C ILE A 159 10.53 -1.34 -12.90
N GLY A 160 10.90 -2.11 -11.87
CA GLY A 160 11.85 -1.66 -10.85
C GLY A 160 11.29 -0.65 -9.85
N VAL A 161 10.00 -0.72 -9.52
CA VAL A 161 9.46 -0.06 -8.32
C VAL A 161 9.94 -0.83 -7.09
N ASP A 162 10.43 -0.11 -6.09
CA ASP A 162 10.73 -0.69 -4.78
C ASP A 162 9.42 -1.10 -4.09
N ALA A 163 9.17 -2.41 -4.04
CA ALA A 163 7.97 -3.02 -3.49
C ALA A 163 8.33 -4.01 -2.36
N PRO A 164 7.40 -4.29 -1.45
CA PRO A 164 7.58 -5.37 -0.48
C PRO A 164 7.74 -6.71 -1.21
N LEU A 165 8.51 -7.64 -0.63
CA LEU A 165 8.54 -9.02 -1.10
C LEU A 165 7.23 -9.72 -0.78
N PHE A 166 6.86 -10.69 -1.62
CA PHE A 166 5.60 -11.39 -1.50
C PHE A 166 5.67 -12.80 -2.10
N ALA A 167 4.90 -13.71 -1.53
CA ALA A 167 4.71 -15.07 -2.03
C ALA A 167 3.40 -15.65 -1.45
N PHE A 168 2.80 -16.61 -2.13
CA PHE A 168 1.67 -17.34 -1.55
C PHE A 168 2.14 -18.19 -0.37
N ALA A 169 1.30 -18.33 0.65
CA ALA A 169 1.59 -19.12 1.85
C ALA A 169 0.40 -20.01 2.22
N ASN A 170 0.65 -21.29 2.48
CA ASN A 170 -0.36 -22.19 3.01
C ASN A 170 -0.18 -22.33 4.52
N ILE A 171 -1.19 -21.92 5.28
CA ILE A 171 -1.17 -21.88 6.74
C ILE A 171 -1.79 -23.16 7.30
N ASN A 172 -1.12 -23.74 8.30
CA ASN A 172 -1.65 -24.76 9.19
C ASN A 172 -1.58 -24.26 10.63
N VAL A 173 -2.63 -24.51 11.41
CA VAL A 173 -2.70 -24.19 12.84
C VAL A 173 -2.91 -25.50 13.60
N ASN A 174 -2.03 -25.82 14.54
CA ASN A 174 -2.06 -27.04 15.36
C ASN A 174 -2.23 -28.32 14.52
N GLY A 175 -1.50 -28.39 13.40
CA GLY A 175 -1.51 -29.52 12.47
C GLY A 175 -2.75 -29.63 11.57
N LYS A 176 -3.67 -28.66 11.62
CA LYS A 176 -4.86 -28.60 10.75
C LYS A 176 -4.68 -27.51 9.71
N THR A 177 -5.10 -27.76 8.47
CA THR A 177 -5.10 -26.76 7.41
C THR A 177 -6.02 -25.60 7.77
N TRP A 178 -5.50 -24.38 7.66
CA TRP A 178 -6.23 -23.14 7.89
C TRP A 178 -6.64 -22.49 6.57
N GLY A 179 -5.69 -22.31 5.64
CA GLY A 179 -6.00 -21.81 4.29
C GLY A 179 -4.81 -21.21 3.55
N LEU A 180 -5.06 -20.82 2.30
CA LEU A 180 -4.08 -20.16 1.41
C LEU A 180 -4.12 -18.64 1.60
N TYR A 181 -2.99 -18.04 1.88
CA TYR A 181 -2.82 -16.61 2.14
C TYR A 181 -1.77 -16.01 1.19
N LEU A 182 -1.70 -14.68 1.12
CA LEU A 182 -0.56 -13.99 0.52
C LEU A 182 0.36 -13.48 1.63
N ALA A 183 1.56 -14.04 1.75
CA ALA A 183 2.59 -13.50 2.63
C ALA A 183 3.22 -12.27 1.98
N VAL A 184 3.33 -11.19 2.74
CA VAL A 184 3.93 -9.92 2.32
C VAL A 184 4.89 -9.45 3.40
N GLU A 185 6.09 -9.06 2.99
CA GLU A 185 7.07 -8.39 3.83
C GLU A 185 6.49 -7.08 4.39
N ASP A 186 6.60 -6.87 5.70
CA ASP A 186 6.14 -5.61 6.31
C ASP A 186 7.15 -4.50 5.99
N ILE A 187 6.67 -3.34 5.56
CA ILE A 187 7.52 -2.17 5.29
C ILE A 187 7.90 -1.52 6.63
N ASP A 188 8.98 -2.01 7.20
CA ASP A 188 9.57 -1.60 8.49
C ASP A 188 11.10 -1.79 8.45
N SER A 189 11.75 -1.99 9.60
CA SER A 189 13.21 -2.11 9.74
C SER A 189 13.82 -3.20 8.85
N GLY A 190 13.23 -4.40 8.78
CA GLY A 190 13.72 -5.48 7.93
C GLY A 190 13.71 -5.12 6.43
N TYR A 191 12.66 -4.42 5.98
CA TYR A 191 12.58 -3.89 4.61
C TYR A 191 13.65 -2.83 4.38
N LEU A 192 13.81 -1.89 5.32
CA LEU A 192 14.79 -0.80 5.21
C LEU A 192 16.21 -1.35 5.09
N ASP A 193 16.57 -2.35 5.90
CA ASP A 193 17.87 -3.01 5.85
C ASP A 193 18.12 -3.66 4.49
N ARG A 194 17.13 -4.39 3.94
CA ARG A 194 17.26 -5.07 2.65
C ARG A 194 17.27 -4.13 1.46
N ALA A 195 16.31 -3.20 1.40
CA ALA A 195 16.04 -2.39 0.22
C ALA A 195 16.83 -1.08 0.22
N LYS A 196 17.18 -0.55 1.40
CA LYS A 196 17.75 0.79 1.59
C LYS A 196 19.04 0.79 2.43
N ASN A 197 19.61 -0.39 2.72
CA ASN A 197 20.81 -0.53 3.56
C ASN A 197 20.65 0.08 4.97
N GLY A 198 19.43 0.11 5.50
CA GLY A 198 19.13 0.68 6.82
C GLY A 198 19.11 2.21 6.85
N GLU A 199 19.12 2.88 5.69
CA GLU A 199 19.16 4.34 5.60
C GLU A 199 17.80 4.96 5.26
N GLY A 200 17.51 6.10 5.90
CA GLY A 200 16.31 6.90 5.64
C GLY A 200 15.15 6.57 6.57
N GLU A 201 14.06 7.31 6.39
CA GLU A 201 12.87 7.25 7.23
C GLU A 201 11.66 6.76 6.45
N ILE A 202 10.79 6.02 7.12
CA ILE A 202 9.58 5.45 6.54
C ILE A 202 8.36 6.01 7.28
N TYR A 203 7.40 6.52 6.53
CA TYR A 203 6.12 6.97 7.03
C TYR A 203 5.00 6.19 6.34
N LYS A 204 3.91 5.90 7.06
CA LYS A 204 2.68 5.35 6.47
C LYS A 204 1.56 6.37 6.60
N PRO A 205 1.47 7.39 5.71
CA PRO A 205 0.47 8.42 5.84
C PRO A 205 -0.94 7.84 5.96
N ASN A 206 -1.66 8.21 7.02
CA ASN A 206 -2.99 7.68 7.30
C ASN A 206 -3.86 8.73 8.02
N ASN A 207 -5.15 8.72 7.72
CA ASN A 207 -6.17 9.56 8.36
C ASN A 207 -6.81 8.89 9.57
N ASP A 208 -6.59 7.60 9.79
CA ASP A 208 -7.25 6.84 10.85
C ASP A 208 -6.98 7.41 12.26
N GLY A 209 -5.81 8.01 12.50
CA GLY A 209 -5.47 8.66 13.77
C GLY A 209 -6.16 10.01 14.02
N ASN A 210 -6.66 10.68 12.98
CA ASN A 210 -7.36 11.96 13.07
C ASN A 210 -8.90 11.80 13.02
N MET A 211 -9.38 10.56 12.94
CA MET A 211 -10.78 10.18 13.20
C MET A 211 -11.05 10.19 14.72
N GLY A 212 -10.78 11.32 15.38
CA GLY A 212 -11.08 11.50 16.80
C GLY A 212 -12.57 11.29 17.08
N ALA A 213 -12.90 10.40 18.01
CA ALA A 213 -14.18 10.26 18.75
C ALA A 213 -15.52 10.44 17.99
N GLY A 214 -15.56 10.38 16.66
CA GLY A 214 -16.72 10.81 15.88
C GLY A 214 -16.73 10.42 14.41
N GLY A 215 -16.00 9.37 14.02
CA GLY A 215 -16.19 8.74 12.71
C GLY A 215 -17.61 8.15 12.62
N MET A 216 -18.33 8.48 11.53
CA MET A 216 -19.61 7.89 11.10
C MET A 216 -20.46 7.29 12.23
N GLY A 217 -21.26 8.16 12.87
CA GLY A 217 -22.44 7.80 13.67
C GLY A 217 -22.43 6.40 14.28
N ASN A 218 -21.66 6.24 15.36
CA ASN A 218 -21.81 5.11 16.27
C ASN A 218 -23.28 5.03 16.73
N PRO A 219 -24.07 3.98 16.40
CA PRO A 219 -25.43 3.88 16.90
C PRO A 219 -25.48 3.53 18.39
N MET A 220 -24.35 3.15 19.00
CA MET A 220 -24.32 2.66 20.38
C MET A 220 -23.12 3.25 21.12
N GLY A 221 -23.37 4.38 21.78
CA GLY A 221 -22.38 5.12 22.58
C GLY A 221 -21.80 4.29 23.74
N MET A 222 -20.66 3.66 23.48
CA MET A 222 -19.70 3.19 24.47
C MET A 222 -18.33 3.69 24.03
N GLY A 223 -17.73 4.58 24.83
CA GLY A 223 -16.39 5.10 24.58
C GLY A 223 -15.34 4.05 24.92
N ASN A 224 -14.29 3.97 24.09
CA ASN A 224 -13.11 3.15 24.37
C ASN A 224 -11.91 4.05 24.73
N PRO A 225 -10.98 3.60 25.60
CA PRO A 225 -9.77 4.33 25.97
C PRO A 225 -8.71 4.30 24.85
N PRO A 226 -7.61 5.08 24.97
CA PRO A 226 -6.65 5.26 23.88
C PRO A 226 -5.93 3.96 23.53
N ALA A 227 -5.70 3.74 22.22
CA ALA A 227 -4.82 2.68 21.73
C ALA A 227 -3.37 3.05 22.04
N GLU A 228 -2.70 2.25 22.88
CA GLU A 228 -1.25 2.33 23.06
C GLU A 228 -0.57 1.74 21.83
N GLY A 229 0.10 2.62 21.08
CA GLY A 229 0.91 2.25 19.93
C GLY A 229 2.21 1.54 20.33
N ASP A 230 2.78 0.86 19.34
CA ASP A 230 4.07 0.18 19.35
C ASP A 230 5.19 1.03 20.00
N ALA A 231 5.40 0.87 21.32
CA ALA A 231 6.47 1.53 22.05
C ALA A 231 7.73 0.66 22.04
N ALA A 232 8.63 0.93 21.09
CA ALA A 232 9.97 0.37 21.07
C ALA A 232 10.83 0.91 22.24
N GLY A 233 10.87 0.16 23.35
CA GLY A 233 11.99 0.09 24.30
C GLY A 233 12.56 1.42 24.83
N ALA A 234 11.95 1.96 25.87
CA ALA A 234 12.57 2.97 26.72
C ALA A 234 13.46 2.28 27.78
N GLY A 235 14.77 2.55 27.72
CA GLY A 235 15.72 2.14 28.75
C GLY A 235 15.47 2.87 30.08
N ASP A 236 15.83 2.18 31.16
CA ASP A 236 15.74 2.62 32.55
C ASP A 236 16.12 4.09 32.77
N ARG A 237 15.16 4.86 33.30
CA ARG A 237 15.44 6.08 34.05
C ARG A 237 14.67 6.02 35.37
N GLN A 238 15.38 5.71 36.45
CA GLN A 238 14.89 5.91 37.81
C GLN A 238 14.49 7.38 38.03
N PRO A 239 13.37 7.67 38.71
CA PRO A 239 13.02 9.02 39.11
C PRO A 239 13.87 9.47 40.32
N PRO A 240 14.32 10.74 40.39
CA PRO A 240 14.80 11.31 41.64
C PRO A 240 13.63 11.65 42.56
N GLU A 241 13.79 11.30 43.83
CA GLU A 241 12.87 11.63 44.92
C GLU A 241 12.86 13.13 45.25
N GLY A 242 11.66 13.62 45.59
CA GLY A 242 11.48 14.78 46.47
C GLY A 242 11.15 16.09 45.78
N MET A 243 9.87 16.46 45.78
CA MET A 243 9.40 17.81 46.13
C MET A 243 7.88 17.81 46.32
N GLU A 244 7.45 18.20 47.52
CA GLU A 244 6.05 18.33 47.95
C GLU A 244 5.30 19.48 47.24
N PRO A 245 3.95 19.43 47.16
CA PRO A 245 3.15 20.45 46.51
C PRO A 245 2.76 21.58 47.49
N PRO A 246 2.55 22.82 47.03
CA PRO A 246 1.73 23.76 47.77
C PRO A 246 0.27 23.71 47.31
N SER A 247 -0.62 23.61 48.29
CA SER A 247 -2.06 23.83 48.18
C SER A 247 -2.42 25.31 48.38
N ASP A 248 -3.61 25.62 47.87
CA ASP A 248 -4.61 26.56 48.38
C ASP A 248 -4.68 28.03 47.91
N THR A 249 -5.90 28.33 47.43
CA THR A 249 -6.71 29.56 47.63
C THR A 249 -6.26 30.82 46.87
N ASP A 250 -7.10 31.67 46.26
CA ASP A 250 -8.53 31.95 46.42
C ASP A 250 -9.02 32.89 45.27
N ASN A 251 -10.35 32.90 45.08
CA ASN A 251 -11.26 34.02 44.76
C ASN A 251 -11.20 34.90 43.47
N SER A 252 -12.38 34.89 42.83
CA SER A 252 -13.25 36.04 42.54
C SER A 252 -13.53 36.39 41.06
N THR A 253 -14.78 36.11 40.68
CA THR A 253 -15.75 36.99 39.99
C THR A 253 -15.27 38.03 38.96
N SER A 254 -15.79 37.97 37.73
CA SER A 254 -16.90 38.82 37.24
C SER A 254 -16.94 39.02 35.71
N ASN A 255 -18.08 38.60 35.16
CA ASN A 255 -18.89 39.07 34.04
C ASN A 255 -18.64 40.47 33.40
N ALA A 256 -18.70 40.56 32.06
CA ALA A 256 -19.39 41.56 31.21
C ALA A 256 -18.69 41.63 29.81
N ASN A 257 -19.30 41.42 28.63
CA ASN A 257 -20.51 41.93 27.94
C ASN A 257 -20.12 42.77 26.70
N SER A 258 -20.53 42.35 25.49
CA SER A 258 -21.11 43.16 24.39
C SER A 258 -21.32 42.21 23.18
N GLN A 259 -22.52 41.84 22.71
CA GLN A 259 -23.60 42.60 22.05
C GLN A 259 -23.10 43.47 20.88
N THR A 260 -23.25 43.08 19.61
CA THR A 260 -24.40 43.35 18.69
C THR A 260 -23.85 43.20 17.26
N ALA A 261 -24.55 43.04 16.12
CA ALA A 261 -25.96 42.93 15.75
C ALA A 261 -26.04 42.29 14.34
N ASN A 262 -27.22 41.71 14.09
CA ASN A 262 -27.75 41.19 12.84
C ASN A 262 -27.79 42.23 11.70
N THR A 263 -27.50 41.84 10.46
CA THR A 263 -28.11 42.44 9.27
C THR A 263 -28.41 41.36 8.24
N ARG A 264 -29.70 41.20 7.95
CA ARG A 264 -30.28 40.35 6.92
C ARG A 264 -30.55 41.24 5.69
N GLY A 265 -30.03 40.86 4.53
CA GLY A 265 -30.36 41.44 3.23
C GLY A 265 -30.34 40.34 2.18
N GLU A 266 -31.49 40.14 1.53
CA GLU A 266 -31.77 39.12 0.51
C GLU A 266 -30.98 39.30 -0.80
N GLY A 267 -30.75 38.19 -1.50
CA GLY A 267 -30.88 38.15 -2.96
C GLY A 267 -29.60 37.91 -3.76
N GLY A 268 -29.23 36.64 -3.93
CA GLY A 268 -28.22 36.24 -4.91
C GLY A 268 -28.04 34.73 -4.95
N ARG A 269 -28.87 34.03 -5.75
CA ARG A 269 -28.69 32.61 -6.06
C ARG A 269 -27.40 32.45 -6.87
N GLY A 270 -26.35 31.97 -6.21
CA GLY A 270 -25.06 31.66 -6.82
C GLY A 270 -24.56 30.30 -6.36
N PHE A 271 -24.50 29.36 -7.30
CA PHE A 271 -23.70 28.14 -7.37
C PHE A 271 -23.26 27.51 -6.03
N GLY A 272 -23.90 26.39 -5.72
CA GLY A 272 -23.48 25.49 -4.66
C GLY A 272 -22.05 25.02 -4.91
N ARG A 273 -21.12 25.55 -4.11
CA ARG A 273 -19.95 24.80 -3.69
C ARG A 273 -20.46 23.51 -3.06
N GLY A 274 -20.35 22.40 -3.79
CA GLY A 274 -20.31 21.08 -3.20
C GLY A 274 -19.09 21.02 -2.30
N GLY A 275 -19.27 21.45 -1.05
CA GLY A 275 -18.24 21.35 -0.03
C GLY A 275 -18.04 19.88 0.29
N GLY A 276 -16.97 19.31 -0.27
CA GLY A 276 -16.33 18.15 0.34
C GLY A 276 -16.10 18.48 1.82
N MET A 277 -16.44 17.52 2.68
CA MET A 277 -16.13 17.60 4.10
C MET A 277 -14.66 17.96 4.24
N ASN A 278 -14.44 19.20 4.67
CA ASN A 278 -13.20 19.83 5.07
C ASN A 278 -12.05 18.82 5.24
N GLY A 279 -11.25 18.62 4.19
CA GLY A 279 -10.01 17.85 4.25
C GLY A 279 -9.10 18.52 5.25
N SER A 280 -9.13 18.04 6.50
CA SER A 280 -8.17 18.46 7.50
C SER A 280 -6.80 18.16 6.93
N THR A 281 -6.07 19.22 6.66
CA THR A 281 -4.68 19.26 6.22
C THR A 281 -3.82 18.63 7.30
N ASN A 282 -3.74 17.30 7.30
CA ASN A 282 -2.88 16.50 8.18
C ASN A 282 -1.73 15.86 7.39
N GLY A 283 -1.51 16.27 6.14
CA GLY A 283 -0.37 15.86 5.32
C GLY A 283 -0.59 14.66 4.39
N VAL A 284 -1.66 13.86 4.53
CA VAL A 284 -1.82 12.63 3.71
C VAL A 284 -1.95 12.87 2.20
N SER A 285 -2.38 14.06 1.79
CA SER A 285 -2.44 14.41 0.36
C SER A 285 -1.09 14.91 -0.18
N LEU A 286 -0.08 15.06 0.68
CA LEU A 286 1.24 15.63 0.38
C LEU A 286 1.19 17.10 -0.09
N VAL A 287 0.11 17.79 0.28
CA VAL A 287 -0.06 19.24 0.06
C VAL A 287 0.69 19.99 1.13
N TYR A 288 1.60 20.87 0.73
CA TYR A 288 2.29 21.79 1.65
C TYR A 288 1.33 22.86 2.14
N THR A 289 1.26 23.06 3.46
CA THR A 289 0.39 24.05 4.09
C THR A 289 1.15 25.12 4.86
N ASP A 290 2.03 24.72 5.77
CA ASP A 290 2.93 25.60 6.50
C ASP A 290 4.18 24.83 6.97
N ASP A 291 5.08 25.51 7.71
CA ASP A 291 6.32 24.92 8.20
C ASP A 291 6.14 24.23 9.59
N LYS A 292 4.91 23.97 10.05
CA LYS A 292 4.66 23.36 11.36
C LYS A 292 4.49 21.85 11.25
N VAL A 293 5.25 21.10 12.04
CA VAL A 293 5.15 19.63 12.16
C VAL A 293 3.71 19.17 12.43
N SER A 294 3.01 19.85 13.34
CA SER A 294 1.64 19.50 13.73
C SER A 294 0.62 19.56 12.59
N SER A 295 0.93 20.25 11.49
CA SER A 295 0.08 20.31 10.28
C SER A 295 0.17 19.03 9.43
N TYR A 296 1.09 18.12 9.75
CA TYR A 296 1.34 16.90 9.00
C TYR A 296 1.24 15.65 9.91
N SER A 297 0.39 15.69 10.93
CA SER A 297 0.20 14.59 11.90
C SER A 297 -0.16 13.26 11.23
N GLY A 298 -0.90 13.28 10.12
CA GLY A 298 -1.20 12.10 9.32
C GLY A 298 0.04 11.40 8.76
N ILE A 299 1.15 12.13 8.56
CA ILE A 299 2.46 11.58 8.18
C ILE A 299 3.25 11.19 9.44
N PHE A 300 3.49 12.15 10.34
CA PHE A 300 4.48 12.01 11.40
C PHE A 300 4.02 11.14 12.58
N ASP A 301 2.73 11.15 12.93
CA ASP A 301 2.19 10.25 13.96
C ASP A 301 2.17 8.79 13.47
N ASN A 302 2.35 8.58 12.15
CA ASN A 302 2.37 7.26 11.50
C ASN A 302 3.76 6.89 10.95
N ALA A 303 4.82 7.46 11.52
CA ALA A 303 6.19 7.01 11.26
C ALA A 303 6.36 5.53 11.63
N LYS A 304 7.19 4.82 10.86
CA LYS A 304 7.56 3.41 11.08
C LYS A 304 8.99 3.28 11.59
N THR A 305 9.82 4.23 11.23
CA THR A 305 11.15 4.43 11.80
C THR A 305 11.10 5.45 12.94
N LYS A 306 12.20 5.55 13.70
CA LYS A 306 12.32 6.52 14.78
C LYS A 306 12.78 7.86 14.22
N THR A 307 11.85 8.81 14.12
CA THR A 307 12.12 10.12 13.51
C THR A 307 12.42 11.20 14.55
N THR A 308 13.16 12.22 14.11
CA THR A 308 13.49 13.45 14.84
C THR A 308 12.79 14.67 14.22
N GLU A 309 12.77 15.79 14.93
CA GLU A 309 12.22 17.06 14.41
C GLU A 309 12.99 17.54 13.16
N GLU A 310 14.29 17.24 13.07
CA GLU A 310 15.10 17.50 11.88
C GLU A 310 14.63 16.69 10.68
N ASP A 311 14.26 15.42 10.86
CA ASP A 311 13.74 14.55 9.79
C ASP A 311 12.39 15.07 9.28
N GLU A 312 11.49 15.41 10.21
CA GLU A 312 10.19 16.00 9.90
C GLU A 312 10.33 17.32 9.12
N LYS A 313 11.28 18.18 9.51
CA LYS A 313 11.59 19.42 8.77
C LYS A 313 12.08 19.17 7.35
N ARG A 314 12.88 18.12 7.11
CA ARG A 314 13.31 17.74 5.76
C ARG A 314 12.13 17.31 4.90
N VAL A 315 11.20 16.51 5.45
CA VAL A 315 9.97 16.14 4.75
C VAL A 315 9.16 17.38 4.40
N ILE A 316 8.97 18.32 5.33
CA ILE A 316 8.22 19.57 5.08
C ILE A 316 8.92 20.42 4.00
N GLU A 317 10.24 20.54 4.02
CA GLU A 317 11.01 21.24 2.97
C GLU A 317 10.80 20.59 1.59
N ALA A 318 10.81 19.26 1.54
CA ALA A 318 10.55 18.51 0.31
C ALA A 318 9.12 18.76 -0.21
N LEU A 319 8.11 18.72 0.67
CA LEU A 319 6.73 19.05 0.30
C LEU A 319 6.60 20.49 -0.22
N LYS A 320 7.28 21.45 0.41
CA LYS A 320 7.30 22.85 -0.01
C LYS A 320 7.87 23.02 -1.42
N ASN A 321 9.02 22.40 -1.67
CA ASN A 321 9.69 22.39 -2.97
C ASN A 321 8.83 21.72 -4.04
N LEU A 322 8.27 20.55 -3.73
CA LEU A 322 7.36 19.81 -4.61
C LEU A 322 6.15 20.66 -5.02
N ASN A 323 5.41 21.21 -4.04
CA ASN A 323 4.20 21.98 -4.31
C ASN A 323 4.49 23.28 -5.06
N ALA A 324 5.67 23.88 -4.87
CA ALA A 324 6.13 25.04 -5.62
C ALA A 324 6.66 24.71 -7.03
N GLY A 325 6.89 23.43 -7.36
CA GLY A 325 7.51 23.02 -8.62
C GLY A 325 8.99 23.38 -8.72
N THR A 326 9.69 23.50 -7.59
CA THR A 326 11.09 23.94 -7.54
C THR A 326 11.99 22.87 -6.93
N ASN A 327 13.20 22.67 -7.47
CA ASN A 327 14.15 21.67 -6.96
C ASN A 327 13.53 20.25 -6.87
N LEU A 328 12.74 19.85 -7.87
CA LEU A 328 11.95 18.62 -7.84
C LEU A 328 12.82 17.39 -7.60
N GLU A 329 13.97 17.28 -8.24
CA GLU A 329 14.90 16.16 -8.12
C GLU A 329 15.59 16.11 -6.75
N LYS A 330 15.67 17.24 -6.04
CA LYS A 330 16.13 17.25 -4.64
C LYS A 330 15.01 16.81 -3.70
N ALA A 331 13.78 17.21 -3.98
CA ALA A 331 12.62 16.94 -3.13
C ALA A 331 12.05 15.53 -3.34
N VAL A 332 12.18 14.96 -4.53
CA VAL A 332 11.56 13.70 -4.94
C VAL A 332 12.53 12.90 -5.80
N ASP A 333 12.61 11.60 -5.55
CA ASP A 333 13.18 10.66 -6.52
C ASP A 333 12.20 10.51 -7.68
N VAL A 334 12.37 11.37 -8.68
CA VAL A 334 11.48 11.45 -9.84
C VAL A 334 11.40 10.11 -10.55
N ASP A 335 12.52 9.38 -10.68
CA ASP A 335 12.52 8.10 -11.38
C ASP A 335 11.64 7.06 -10.69
N ALA A 336 11.85 6.89 -9.39
CA ALA A 336 11.10 5.94 -8.57
C ALA A 336 9.60 6.26 -8.53
N VAL A 337 9.26 7.55 -8.40
CA VAL A 337 7.85 7.99 -8.32
C VAL A 337 7.13 7.85 -9.67
N LEU A 338 7.78 8.15 -10.80
CA LEU A 338 7.16 7.96 -12.11
C LEU A 338 6.91 6.48 -12.40
N LYS A 339 7.85 5.59 -12.06
CA LYS A 339 7.66 4.13 -12.12
C LYS A 339 6.49 3.70 -11.25
N TYR A 340 6.45 4.15 -9.99
CA TYR A 340 5.35 3.87 -9.07
C TYR A 340 3.99 4.21 -9.71
N PHE A 341 3.85 5.43 -10.25
CA PHE A 341 2.59 5.86 -10.86
C PHE A 341 2.27 5.14 -12.17
N ALA A 342 3.27 4.75 -12.97
CA ALA A 342 3.03 3.98 -14.19
C ALA A 342 2.39 2.63 -13.86
N ALA A 343 3.00 1.86 -12.95
CA ALA A 343 2.43 0.58 -12.50
C ALA A 343 1.09 0.77 -11.77
N HIS A 344 0.99 1.76 -10.87
CA HIS A 344 -0.25 2.07 -10.13
C HIS A 344 -1.43 2.37 -11.07
N THR A 345 -1.18 3.12 -12.15
CA THR A 345 -2.19 3.48 -13.16
C THR A 345 -2.61 2.30 -14.03
N VAL A 346 -1.69 1.37 -14.30
CA VAL A 346 -1.99 0.13 -15.01
C VAL A 346 -2.95 -0.72 -14.19
N VAL A 347 -2.68 -0.87 -12.89
CA VAL A 347 -3.45 -1.78 -12.03
C VAL A 347 -4.70 -1.15 -11.43
N VAL A 348 -4.98 0.15 -11.61
CA VAL A 348 -6.24 0.79 -11.21
C VAL A 348 -6.61 0.52 -9.74
N ASN A 349 -5.72 0.88 -8.81
CA ASN A 349 -6.00 0.79 -7.37
C ASN A 349 -6.52 2.14 -6.85
N MET A 350 -7.84 2.25 -6.69
CA MET A 350 -8.48 3.48 -6.19
C MET A 350 -8.60 3.53 -4.67
N ASP A 351 -8.29 2.46 -3.93
CA ASP A 351 -8.16 2.55 -2.47
C ASP A 351 -6.74 2.99 -2.14
N SER A 352 -6.41 4.23 -2.51
CA SER A 352 -5.02 4.68 -2.54
C SER A 352 -4.87 6.21 -2.48
N TYR A 353 -3.64 6.68 -2.68
CA TYR A 353 -3.33 8.08 -2.87
C TYR A 353 -4.14 8.75 -4.01
N THR A 354 -4.47 8.04 -5.10
CA THR A 354 -5.12 8.64 -6.29
C THR A 354 -6.63 8.86 -6.15
N SER A 355 -7.20 8.57 -4.98
CA SER A 355 -8.61 8.85 -4.66
C SER A 355 -8.77 9.73 -3.44
N ASN A 356 -10.01 10.01 -3.06
CA ASN A 356 -10.37 10.72 -1.83
C ASN A 356 -9.97 9.99 -0.53
N MET A 357 -9.52 8.73 -0.60
CA MET A 357 -9.05 7.97 0.56
C MET A 357 -7.70 8.49 1.07
N GLY A 358 -6.73 8.67 0.16
CA GLY A 358 -5.41 9.18 0.50
C GLY A 358 -4.56 8.21 1.34
N HIS A 359 -4.76 6.89 1.21
CA HIS A 359 -4.11 5.83 2.00
C HIS A 359 -3.34 4.84 1.11
N ASN A 360 -2.92 3.70 1.68
CA ASN A 360 -2.30 2.56 0.98
C ASN A 360 -1.04 2.91 0.17
N TYR A 361 -0.23 3.80 0.73
CA TYR A 361 1.14 4.04 0.30
C TYR A 361 2.00 4.31 1.54
N TYR A 362 3.30 4.07 1.38
CA TYR A 362 4.31 4.54 2.32
C TYR A 362 5.12 5.63 1.64
N LEU A 363 5.57 6.60 2.44
CA LEU A 363 6.51 7.63 2.04
C LEU A 363 7.88 7.23 2.57
N TYR A 364 8.85 7.08 1.69
CA TYR A 364 10.26 6.91 2.05
C TYR A 364 10.97 8.24 1.88
N GLU A 365 11.71 8.67 2.91
CA GLU A 365 12.55 9.86 2.91
C GLU A 365 14.01 9.48 3.08
N ASN A 366 14.90 10.05 2.27
CA ASN A 366 16.33 9.99 2.50
C ASN A 366 16.98 11.33 2.18
N ASN A 367 17.58 11.99 3.16
CA ASN A 367 18.29 13.26 3.00
C ASN A 367 17.47 14.37 2.30
N GLY A 368 16.17 14.42 2.54
CA GLY A 368 15.20 15.37 2.01
C GLY A 368 14.60 14.99 0.65
N GLN A 369 14.94 13.82 0.12
CA GLN A 369 14.37 13.28 -1.11
C GLN A 369 13.28 12.24 -0.79
N LEU A 370 12.08 12.45 -1.33
CA LEU A 370 10.91 11.60 -1.11
C LEU A 370 10.69 10.59 -2.24
N SER A 371 10.18 9.40 -1.91
CA SER A 371 9.63 8.44 -2.88
C SER A 371 8.42 7.71 -2.30
N MET A 372 7.70 6.96 -3.14
CA MET A 372 6.50 6.22 -2.74
C MET A 372 6.73 4.72 -2.81
N LEU A 373 6.28 4.00 -1.77
CA LEU A 373 6.29 2.54 -1.74
C LEU A 373 4.84 2.00 -1.74
N PRO A 374 4.54 0.95 -2.52
CA PRO A 374 3.20 0.40 -2.64
C PRO A 374 2.83 -0.44 -1.42
N TRP A 375 1.55 -0.39 -1.02
CA TRP A 375 1.01 -1.23 0.06
C TRP A 375 -0.47 -1.54 -0.17
N ASP A 376 -0.92 -2.73 0.20
CA ASP A 376 -2.33 -3.17 0.21
C ASP A 376 -3.04 -3.01 -1.16
N TYR A 377 -2.58 -3.78 -2.15
CA TYR A 377 -3.15 -3.78 -3.50
C TYR A 377 -4.23 -4.87 -3.71
N ASN A 378 -4.85 -5.33 -2.62
CA ASN A 378 -5.92 -6.33 -2.66
C ASN A 378 -7.18 -5.87 -3.43
N MET A 379 -7.42 -4.55 -3.50
CA MET A 379 -8.53 -3.94 -4.25
C MET A 379 -8.10 -3.29 -5.58
N ALA A 380 -6.94 -3.66 -6.10
CA ALA A 380 -6.53 -3.32 -7.46
C ALA A 380 -7.50 -3.89 -8.52
N PHE A 381 -7.26 -3.53 -9.77
CA PHE A 381 -8.04 -3.89 -10.95
C PHE A 381 -9.52 -3.48 -10.82
N GLY A 382 -9.75 -2.28 -10.26
CA GLY A 382 -11.11 -1.77 -10.03
C GLY A 382 -11.86 -2.46 -8.91
N GLY A 383 -11.16 -3.06 -7.94
CA GLY A 383 -11.78 -3.68 -6.77
C GLY A 383 -12.39 -2.70 -5.76
N PHE A 384 -12.05 -1.41 -5.85
CA PHE A 384 -12.59 -0.35 -5.00
C PHE A 384 -13.10 0.83 -5.82
N MET A 385 -14.30 1.32 -5.49
CA MET A 385 -14.91 2.52 -6.09
C MET A 385 -14.91 2.54 -7.63
N ALA A 386 -14.96 1.38 -8.28
CA ALA A 386 -15.13 1.31 -9.73
C ALA A 386 -16.56 1.74 -10.10
N GLY A 387 -16.69 2.87 -10.81
CA GLY A 387 -18.00 3.33 -11.29
C GLY A 387 -18.63 2.36 -12.30
N SER A 388 -17.82 1.86 -13.23
CA SER A 388 -18.20 0.91 -14.25
C SER A 388 -16.97 0.20 -14.82
N ALA A 389 -17.18 -0.90 -15.56
CA ALA A 389 -16.09 -1.58 -16.27
C ALA A 389 -15.35 -0.64 -17.24
N SER A 390 -16.03 0.35 -17.82
CA SER A 390 -15.39 1.36 -18.69
C SER A 390 -14.45 2.26 -17.91
N ASP A 391 -14.79 2.62 -16.67
CA ASP A 391 -13.94 3.50 -15.86
C ASP A 391 -12.66 2.80 -15.42
N VAL A 392 -12.69 1.45 -15.31
CA VAL A 392 -11.51 0.63 -15.04
C VAL A 392 -10.67 0.45 -16.29
N VAL A 393 -11.27 -0.08 -17.37
CA VAL A 393 -10.56 -0.35 -18.64
C VAL A 393 -9.98 0.93 -19.23
N ASN A 394 -10.77 2.00 -19.28
CA ASN A 394 -10.40 3.25 -19.93
C ASN A 394 -9.87 4.31 -18.98
N LEU A 395 -9.45 3.97 -17.75
CA LEU A 395 -8.86 4.97 -16.84
C LEU A 395 -7.80 5.83 -17.57
N ALA A 396 -8.00 7.14 -17.54
CA ALA A 396 -7.15 8.12 -18.19
C ALA A 396 -5.72 8.08 -17.61
N ILE A 397 -4.70 7.93 -18.45
CA ILE A 397 -3.31 7.80 -17.99
C ILE A 397 -2.70 9.12 -17.51
N ASP A 398 -3.18 10.27 -18.00
CA ASP A 398 -2.66 11.60 -17.64
C ASP A 398 -3.44 12.27 -16.50
N THR A 399 -4.62 11.75 -16.18
CA THR A 399 -5.42 12.17 -15.02
C THR A 399 -6.01 10.94 -14.29
N PRO A 400 -5.17 10.01 -13.79
CA PRO A 400 -5.60 8.72 -13.24
C PRO A 400 -6.15 8.86 -11.81
N LEU A 401 -7.15 9.72 -11.63
CA LEU A 401 -7.70 10.10 -10.32
C LEU A 401 -9.18 9.78 -10.21
N SER A 402 -9.64 9.52 -8.98
CA SER A 402 -11.06 9.29 -8.67
C SER A 402 -11.54 10.16 -7.51
N GLY A 403 -12.51 11.04 -7.76
CA GLY A 403 -13.12 11.88 -6.72
C GLY A 403 -12.22 12.99 -6.16
N VAL A 404 -11.05 13.23 -6.78
CA VAL A 404 -10.09 14.28 -6.44
C VAL A 404 -9.50 14.89 -7.71
N THR A 405 -8.90 16.09 -7.60
CA THR A 405 -8.26 16.79 -8.72
C THR A 405 -6.74 16.64 -8.71
N MET A 406 -6.11 17.01 -9.83
CA MET A 406 -4.64 16.99 -9.97
C MET A 406 -3.97 17.93 -8.95
N GLU A 407 -4.58 19.07 -8.65
CA GLU A 407 -4.06 20.03 -7.66
C GLU A 407 -4.05 19.47 -6.24
N GLU A 408 -4.98 18.55 -5.93
CA GLU A 408 -5.04 17.87 -4.63
C GLU A 408 -3.99 16.76 -4.51
N ARG A 409 -3.28 16.41 -5.60
CA ARG A 409 -2.30 15.32 -5.68
C ARG A 409 -0.94 15.80 -6.22
N PRO A 410 -0.24 16.70 -5.48
CA PRO A 410 0.93 17.41 -5.97
C PRO A 410 2.10 16.51 -6.40
N ILE A 411 2.32 15.36 -5.75
CA ILE A 411 3.44 14.49 -6.14
C ILE A 411 3.26 13.89 -7.54
N LEU A 412 2.01 13.66 -7.97
CA LEU A 412 1.70 13.25 -9.33
C LEU A 412 1.67 14.46 -10.25
N SER A 413 0.87 15.48 -9.91
CA SER A 413 0.59 16.59 -10.82
C SER A 413 1.79 17.46 -11.13
N LYS A 414 2.62 17.79 -10.13
CA LYS A 414 3.81 18.63 -10.33
C LYS A 414 4.88 17.93 -11.16
N LEU A 415 4.96 16.60 -11.09
CA LEU A 415 5.86 15.84 -11.94
C LEU A 415 5.33 15.78 -13.38
N LEU A 416 4.03 15.52 -13.60
CA LEU A 416 3.45 15.45 -14.94
C LEU A 416 3.30 16.83 -15.63
N GLU A 417 3.39 17.93 -14.89
CA GLU A 417 3.51 19.29 -15.45
C GLU A 417 4.84 19.49 -16.21
N VAL A 418 5.89 18.73 -15.88
CA VAL A 418 7.19 18.79 -16.54
C VAL A 418 7.17 17.88 -17.78
N PRO A 419 7.29 18.41 -19.01
CA PRO A 419 7.16 17.61 -20.23
C PRO A 419 8.11 16.42 -20.32
N GLU A 420 9.35 16.58 -19.85
CA GLU A 420 10.37 15.52 -19.85
C GLU A 420 9.99 14.37 -18.90
N TYR A 421 9.40 14.69 -17.75
CA TYR A 421 8.94 13.68 -16.78
C TYR A 421 7.67 12.98 -17.25
N LYS A 422 6.75 13.72 -17.86
CA LYS A 422 5.57 13.13 -18.49
C LYS A 422 5.94 12.18 -19.62
N ALA A 423 6.90 12.54 -20.47
CA ALA A 423 7.41 11.65 -21.51
C ALA A 423 8.01 10.36 -20.91
N LYS A 424 8.81 10.49 -19.85
CA LYS A 424 9.39 9.34 -19.14
C LYS A 424 8.34 8.46 -18.45
N TYR A 425 7.29 9.05 -17.90
CA TYR A 425 6.12 8.32 -17.39
C TYR A 425 5.42 7.51 -18.49
N HIS A 426 5.23 8.11 -19.67
CA HIS A 426 4.69 7.40 -20.84
C HIS A 426 5.62 6.29 -21.34
N GLU A 427 6.94 6.48 -21.30
CA GLU A 427 7.91 5.42 -21.60
C GLU A 427 7.75 4.23 -20.65
N TYR A 428 7.54 4.46 -19.35
CA TYR A 428 7.29 3.38 -18.39
C TYR A 428 5.95 2.68 -18.59
N LEU A 429 4.89 3.41 -18.95
CA LEU A 429 3.63 2.78 -19.35
C LEU A 429 3.80 1.92 -20.60
N GLN A 430 4.53 2.41 -21.61
CA GLN A 430 4.82 1.67 -22.84
C GLN A 430 5.65 0.41 -22.54
N GLU A 431 6.65 0.48 -21.65
CA GLU A 431 7.45 -0.67 -21.22
C GLU A 431 6.59 -1.77 -20.57
N ILE A 432 5.62 -1.38 -19.74
CA ILE A 432 4.66 -2.32 -19.15
C ILE A 432 3.77 -2.92 -20.24
N VAL A 433 3.19 -2.09 -21.10
CA VAL A 433 2.28 -2.55 -22.15
C VAL A 433 2.98 -3.51 -23.10
N ASP A 434 4.16 -3.16 -23.61
CA ASP A 434 4.90 -3.99 -24.56
C ASP A 434 5.39 -5.29 -23.90
N GLY A 435 6.17 -5.17 -22.83
CA GLY A 435 6.88 -6.33 -22.30
C GLY A 435 6.10 -7.16 -21.27
N TYR A 436 5.08 -6.58 -20.61
CA TYR A 436 4.25 -7.32 -19.66
C TYR A 436 2.95 -7.81 -20.31
N PHE A 437 2.30 -7.01 -21.16
CA PHE A 437 1.01 -7.40 -21.75
C PHE A 437 1.13 -7.92 -23.19
N ALA A 438 1.70 -7.16 -24.12
CA ALA A 438 1.77 -7.53 -25.54
C ALA A 438 2.66 -8.77 -25.79
N ASP A 439 3.75 -8.92 -25.03
CA ASP A 439 4.59 -10.13 -25.03
C ASP A 439 3.93 -11.35 -24.33
N GLY A 440 2.69 -11.19 -23.85
CA GLY A 440 1.88 -12.28 -23.26
C GLY A 440 2.28 -12.67 -21.84
N LYS A 441 3.19 -11.93 -21.20
CA LYS A 441 3.68 -12.24 -19.85
C LYS A 441 2.56 -12.19 -18.80
N PHE A 442 1.62 -11.25 -18.86
CA PHE A 442 0.48 -11.18 -17.94
C PHE A 442 -0.36 -12.46 -17.95
N GLU A 443 -0.74 -12.93 -19.14
CA GLU A 443 -1.54 -14.15 -19.29
C GLU A 443 -0.77 -15.38 -18.81
N GLN A 444 0.53 -15.46 -19.11
CA GLN A 444 1.41 -16.53 -18.64
C GLN A 444 1.57 -16.51 -17.12
N THR A 445 1.73 -15.32 -16.51
CA THR A 445 1.78 -15.17 -15.05
C THR A 445 0.47 -15.64 -14.44
N VAL A 446 -0.69 -15.17 -14.91
CA VAL A 446 -1.99 -15.61 -14.40
C VAL A 446 -2.16 -17.13 -14.49
N GLN A 447 -1.78 -17.75 -15.62
CA GLN A 447 -1.84 -19.21 -15.78
C GLN A 447 -0.89 -19.95 -14.84
N THR A 448 0.31 -19.41 -14.62
CA THR A 448 1.31 -19.97 -13.72
C THR A 448 0.82 -19.91 -12.27
N LEU A 449 0.28 -18.77 -11.85
CA LEU A 449 -0.30 -18.62 -10.52
C LEU A 449 -1.51 -19.52 -10.33
N ASP A 450 -2.41 -19.60 -11.32
CA ASP A 450 -3.56 -20.49 -11.27
C ASP A 450 -3.14 -21.94 -11.05
N LYS A 451 -2.14 -22.41 -11.81
CA LYS A 451 -1.57 -23.75 -11.63
C LYS A 451 -0.92 -23.93 -10.25
N LEU A 452 -0.23 -22.91 -9.74
CA LEU A 452 0.45 -22.93 -8.45
C LEU A 452 -0.55 -23.06 -7.29
N ILE A 453 -1.68 -22.34 -7.34
CA ILE A 453 -2.59 -22.21 -6.20
C ILE A 453 -3.90 -23.01 -6.31
N THR A 454 -4.25 -23.53 -7.48
CA THR A 454 -5.56 -24.16 -7.73
C THR A 454 -5.94 -25.24 -6.72
N ASP A 455 -5.00 -26.13 -6.37
CA ASP A 455 -5.25 -27.20 -5.41
C ASP A 455 -5.36 -26.68 -3.98
N TYR A 456 -4.64 -25.60 -3.64
CA TYR A 456 -4.78 -24.95 -2.34
C TYR A 456 -6.14 -24.28 -2.20
N VAL A 457 -6.57 -23.49 -3.20
CA VAL A 457 -7.89 -22.83 -3.19
C VAL A 457 -9.02 -23.86 -3.12
N LYS A 458 -8.91 -24.96 -3.88
CA LYS A 458 -9.93 -26.02 -3.90
C LYS A 458 -10.11 -26.71 -2.54
N ASN A 459 -9.03 -26.83 -1.77
CA ASN A 459 -9.02 -27.55 -0.50
C ASN A 459 -8.99 -26.62 0.72
N ASP A 460 -9.09 -25.30 0.51
CA ASP A 460 -9.07 -24.30 1.57
C ASP A 460 -10.39 -24.35 2.36
N PRO A 461 -10.36 -24.75 3.65
CA PRO A 461 -11.57 -24.90 4.46
C PRO A 461 -12.19 -23.56 4.89
N THR A 462 -11.45 -22.45 4.74
CA THR A 462 -11.90 -21.12 5.18
C THR A 462 -12.15 -20.16 4.01
N ALA A 463 -12.04 -20.62 2.75
CA ALA A 463 -12.16 -19.78 1.56
C ALA A 463 -13.44 -18.91 1.54
N PHE A 464 -13.27 -17.63 1.19
CA PHE A 464 -14.40 -16.69 1.04
C PHE A 464 -15.27 -16.96 -0.20
N VAL A 465 -14.70 -17.60 -1.22
CA VAL A 465 -15.38 -17.91 -2.47
C VAL A 465 -15.25 -19.39 -2.81
N THR A 466 -16.22 -19.91 -3.54
CA THR A 466 -16.15 -21.29 -4.05
C THR A 466 -15.08 -21.41 -5.13
N TYR A 467 -14.58 -22.62 -5.34
CA TYR A 467 -13.61 -22.92 -6.40
C TYR A 467 -14.10 -22.48 -7.79
N ASP A 468 -15.38 -22.68 -8.11
CA ASP A 468 -15.95 -22.24 -9.39
C ASP A 468 -15.96 -20.71 -9.54
N LYS A 469 -16.26 -19.97 -8.46
CA LYS A 469 -16.17 -18.50 -8.45
C LYS A 469 -14.73 -18.05 -8.65
N TYR A 470 -13.76 -18.70 -8.01
CA TYR A 470 -12.33 -18.46 -8.23
C TYR A 470 -11.94 -18.64 -9.70
N LYS A 471 -12.31 -19.77 -10.33
CA LYS A 471 -12.02 -20.01 -11.76
C LYS A 471 -12.65 -18.96 -12.68
N ALA A 472 -13.87 -18.52 -12.37
CA ALA A 472 -14.52 -17.45 -13.10
C ALA A 472 -13.81 -16.11 -12.91
N ALA A 473 -13.36 -15.80 -11.69
CA ALA A 473 -12.62 -14.58 -11.36
C ALA A 473 -11.27 -14.52 -12.08
N VAL A 474 -10.52 -15.63 -12.13
CA VAL A 474 -9.24 -15.72 -12.85
C VAL A 474 -9.44 -15.38 -14.34
N ALA A 475 -10.43 -15.99 -14.99
CA ALA A 475 -10.71 -15.71 -16.40
C ALA A 475 -11.16 -14.26 -16.64
N GLU A 476 -11.99 -13.72 -15.75
CA GLU A 476 -12.46 -12.33 -15.83
C GLU A 476 -11.31 -11.33 -15.61
N LEU A 477 -10.37 -11.64 -14.70
CA LEU A 477 -9.21 -10.78 -14.41
C LEU A 477 -8.27 -10.73 -15.60
N THR A 478 -7.99 -11.87 -16.24
CA THR A 478 -7.19 -11.93 -17.47
C THR A 478 -7.81 -11.02 -18.53
N LYS A 479 -9.11 -11.16 -18.76
CA LYS A 479 -9.83 -10.37 -19.75
C LYS A 479 -9.79 -8.87 -19.46
N LEU A 480 -10.02 -8.47 -18.20
CA LEU A 480 -9.95 -7.08 -17.77
C LEU A 480 -8.56 -6.49 -18.01
N GLY A 481 -7.50 -7.22 -17.60
CA GLY A 481 -6.12 -6.78 -17.79
C GLY A 481 -5.75 -6.60 -19.25
N THR A 482 -6.18 -7.51 -20.14
CA THR A 482 -5.95 -7.38 -21.59
C THR A 482 -6.61 -6.13 -22.16
N LEU A 483 -7.90 -5.89 -21.88
CA LEU A 483 -8.59 -4.68 -22.37
C LEU A 483 -8.00 -3.40 -21.77
N ARG A 484 -7.55 -3.45 -20.51
CA ARG A 484 -6.87 -2.31 -19.88
C ARG A 484 -5.58 -1.96 -20.61
N ALA A 485 -4.74 -2.95 -20.94
CA ALA A 485 -3.52 -2.74 -21.70
C ALA A 485 -3.79 -2.19 -23.11
N GLU A 486 -4.82 -2.68 -23.80
CA GLU A 486 -5.26 -2.14 -25.09
C GLU A 486 -5.66 -0.65 -24.98
N SER A 487 -6.39 -0.29 -23.92
CA SER A 487 -6.76 1.11 -23.69
C SER A 487 -5.54 1.99 -23.42
N ILE A 488 -4.59 1.53 -22.62
CA ILE A 488 -3.34 2.27 -22.35
C ILE A 488 -2.55 2.46 -23.65
N GLN A 489 -2.42 1.42 -24.48
CA GLN A 489 -1.74 1.52 -25.77
C GLN A 489 -2.39 2.58 -26.67
N GLY A 490 -3.72 2.59 -26.74
CA GLY A 490 -4.46 3.59 -27.51
C GLY A 490 -4.32 5.01 -26.95
N GLN A 491 -4.11 5.15 -25.64
CA GLN A 491 -3.84 6.46 -25.04
C GLN A 491 -2.41 6.95 -25.35
N LEU A 492 -1.44 6.04 -25.36
CA LEU A 492 -0.03 6.35 -25.69
C LEU A 492 0.15 6.70 -27.18
N ASP A 493 -0.58 6.05 -28.08
CA ASP A 493 -0.50 6.33 -29.53
C ASP A 493 -1.41 7.49 -30.00
N GLY A 494 -2.28 7.99 -29.11
CA GLY A 494 -3.20 9.10 -29.36
C GLY A 494 -4.50 8.72 -30.08
N THR A 495 -4.81 7.43 -30.23
CA THR A 495 -6.11 6.96 -30.76
C THR A 495 -7.24 7.03 -29.72
N ILE A 496 -6.89 7.02 -28.44
CA ILE A 496 -7.79 7.19 -27.30
C ILE A 496 -7.32 8.42 -26.50
N PRO A 497 -8.22 9.30 -26.02
CA PRO A 497 -7.79 10.43 -25.20
C PRO A 497 -7.17 10.00 -23.86
N ALA A 498 -6.08 10.67 -23.47
CA ALA A 498 -5.31 10.34 -22.29
C ALA A 498 -5.80 11.01 -21.00
N THR A 499 -6.74 11.97 -21.09
CA THR A 499 -7.32 12.68 -19.95
C THR A 499 -8.82 12.37 -19.78
N THR A 500 -9.30 12.40 -18.53
CA THR A 500 -10.70 12.12 -18.19
C THR A 500 -11.68 13.05 -18.91
N GLU A 501 -11.34 14.34 -19.04
CA GLU A 501 -12.20 15.33 -19.69
C GLU A 501 -12.29 15.13 -21.22
N GLU A 502 -11.19 14.76 -21.86
CA GLU A 502 -11.20 14.45 -23.30
C GLU A 502 -11.93 13.14 -23.59
N GLN A 503 -11.79 12.13 -22.74
CA GLN A 503 -12.52 10.87 -22.85
C GLN A 503 -14.04 11.08 -22.72
N LYS A 504 -14.48 11.93 -21.77
CA LYS A 504 -15.90 12.33 -21.65
C LYS A 504 -16.41 13.01 -22.92
N SER A 505 -15.55 13.76 -23.60
CA SER A 505 -15.89 14.46 -24.85
C SER A 505 -15.89 13.54 -26.08
N SER A 506 -15.22 12.38 -26.00
CA SER A 506 -15.03 11.43 -27.11
C SER A 506 -15.32 9.98 -26.72
N PRO A 507 -16.49 9.64 -26.14
CA PRO A 507 -16.75 8.30 -25.59
C PRO A 507 -16.71 7.17 -26.63
N ASN A 508 -16.90 7.50 -27.92
CA ASN A 508 -16.90 6.52 -29.01
C ASN A 508 -15.50 6.00 -29.39
N THR A 509 -14.43 6.61 -28.88
CA THR A 509 -13.05 6.15 -29.12
C THR A 509 -12.59 5.16 -28.05
N LEU A 510 -13.33 4.99 -26.97
CA LEU A 510 -12.95 4.14 -25.84
C LEU A 510 -13.06 2.65 -26.18
N ILE A 511 -12.28 1.82 -25.49
CA ILE A 511 -12.38 0.35 -25.59
C ILE A 511 -13.76 -0.09 -25.05
N ASP A 512 -14.44 -0.95 -25.81
CA ASP A 512 -15.70 -1.56 -25.40
C ASP A 512 -15.48 -2.58 -24.28
N SER A 513 -15.91 -2.21 -23.08
CA SER A 513 -15.85 -3.04 -21.88
C SER A 513 -17.18 -3.72 -21.53
N SER A 514 -18.18 -3.71 -22.42
CA SER A 514 -19.52 -4.28 -22.18
C SER A 514 -19.51 -5.77 -21.81
N SER A 515 -18.45 -6.47 -22.17
CA SER A 515 -18.28 -7.89 -21.92
C SER A 515 -17.63 -8.18 -20.55
N ILE A 516 -17.14 -7.16 -19.83
CA ILE A 516 -16.55 -7.30 -18.50
C ILE A 516 -17.63 -7.33 -17.41
N ASP A 517 -17.51 -8.28 -16.49
CA ASP A 517 -18.34 -8.39 -15.30
C ASP A 517 -17.50 -8.26 -14.03
N LEU A 518 -17.38 -7.03 -13.53
CA LEU A 518 -16.59 -6.73 -12.32
C LEU A 518 -17.07 -7.50 -11.08
N THR A 519 -18.34 -7.93 -11.03
CA THR A 519 -18.88 -8.65 -9.87
C THR A 519 -18.25 -10.03 -9.67
N LYS A 520 -17.58 -10.57 -10.68
CA LYS A 520 -16.83 -11.83 -10.56
C LYS A 520 -15.46 -11.66 -9.91
N LEU A 521 -14.92 -10.45 -9.85
CA LEU A 521 -13.57 -10.19 -9.33
C LEU A 521 -13.53 -10.04 -7.81
N GLY A 522 -14.67 -10.13 -7.15
CA GLY A 522 -14.83 -9.84 -5.72
C GLY A 522 -16.02 -8.90 -5.53
N ASP A 523 -16.71 -9.05 -4.41
CA ASP A 523 -17.76 -8.10 -4.04
C ASP A 523 -17.10 -6.85 -3.47
N ASP A 524 -17.41 -5.69 -4.05
CA ASP A 524 -17.12 -4.40 -3.42
C ASP A 524 -17.74 -4.43 -2.02
N LEU A 525 -16.90 -4.23 -1.01
CA LEU A 525 -17.27 -4.22 0.40
C LEU A 525 -18.26 -3.09 0.74
N ASN A 526 -18.65 -2.28 -0.26
CA ASN A 526 -19.71 -1.29 -0.22
C ASN A 526 -21.06 -1.71 -0.83
N LYS A 527 -21.39 -3.01 -0.93
CA LYS A 527 -22.82 -3.42 -0.93
C LYS A 527 -23.43 -3.24 0.47
N GLY A 528 -23.40 -2.00 0.97
CA GLY A 528 -24.38 -1.52 1.93
C GLY A 528 -25.76 -1.72 1.32
N LYS A 529 -26.62 -2.45 2.03
CA LYS A 529 -28.05 -2.47 1.76
C LYS A 529 -28.54 -1.03 1.58
N GLY A 530 -28.91 -0.68 0.33
CA GLY A 530 -29.76 0.46 0.04
C GLY A 530 -29.06 1.81 -0.16
N MET A 531 -28.50 2.02 -1.35
CA MET A 531 -28.51 3.34 -2.01
C MET A 531 -29.14 3.20 -3.40
N ASN A 532 -30.39 2.75 -3.42
CA ASN A 532 -31.33 3.16 -4.46
C ASN A 532 -31.92 4.49 -3.99
N GLY A 533 -31.30 5.62 -4.36
CA GLY A 533 -31.77 6.94 -3.97
C GLY A 533 -30.78 8.03 -4.37
N GLY A 534 -31.13 8.79 -5.41
CA GLY A 534 -30.34 9.92 -5.88
C GLY A 534 -29.97 10.90 -4.77
N GLY A 535 -28.69 11.21 -4.67
CA GLY A 535 -28.05 12.14 -3.74
C GLY A 535 -26.53 12.12 -3.97
N PRO A 536 -25.80 13.23 -3.74
CA PRO A 536 -24.92 13.86 -4.71
C PRO A 536 -23.56 13.17 -4.83
N TRP A 537 -23.52 12.04 -5.56
CA TRP A 537 -22.29 11.35 -5.93
C TRP A 537 -22.21 11.27 -7.46
N GLN A 538 -22.11 12.45 -8.09
CA GLN A 538 -21.87 12.59 -9.52
C GLN A 538 -20.36 12.58 -9.78
N GLY A 539 -19.76 11.39 -9.76
CA GLY A 539 -18.42 11.16 -10.31
C GLY A 539 -18.44 10.83 -11.81
N PHE A 540 -19.56 10.27 -12.32
CA PHE A 540 -19.78 10.00 -13.74
C PHE A 540 -21.29 10.05 -14.02
N GLU A 541 -21.79 11.21 -14.43
CA GLU A 541 -23.19 11.36 -14.80
C GLU A 541 -23.40 10.86 -16.25
N ARG A 542 -23.88 9.62 -16.40
CA ARG A 542 -24.30 9.08 -17.71
C ARG A 542 -25.65 9.68 -18.09
N ASN A 543 -25.70 10.51 -19.13
CA ASN A 543 -26.95 10.84 -19.81
C ASN A 543 -27.33 9.65 -20.72
N SER A 544 -28.26 8.82 -20.26
CA SER A 544 -28.79 7.68 -21.03
C SER A 544 -29.70 8.19 -22.16
N GLY A 545 -29.10 8.51 -23.31
CA GLY A 545 -29.80 8.86 -24.54
C GLY A 545 -29.76 7.73 -25.56
N ASN A 546 -30.49 6.64 -25.33
CA ASN A 546 -30.95 5.77 -26.42
C ASN A 546 -32.13 4.91 -25.95
N GLN A 547 -33.35 5.44 -26.10
CA GLN A 547 -34.55 4.62 -26.18
C GLN A 547 -34.99 4.55 -27.63
N GLU A 548 -34.74 3.40 -28.25
CA GLU A 548 -35.42 2.97 -29.47
C GLU A 548 -36.94 3.00 -29.25
N THR A 549 -37.64 3.75 -30.08
CA THR A 549 -39.10 3.82 -30.09
C THR A 549 -39.68 2.58 -30.77
N LYS A 550 -40.05 1.56 -29.99
CA LYS A 550 -40.98 0.52 -30.44
C LYS A 550 -42.40 1.06 -30.42
N LYS A 551 -42.92 1.44 -31.60
CA LYS A 551 -44.34 1.73 -31.83
C LYS A 551 -45.11 0.41 -31.87
N ALA A 552 -45.99 0.19 -30.89
CA ALA A 552 -47.00 -0.87 -30.94
C ALA A 552 -48.29 -0.29 -31.56
N GLU A 553 -48.74 -0.88 -32.66
CA GLU A 553 -50.10 -0.70 -33.20
C GLU A 553 -51.10 -1.40 -32.30
N GLN A 554 -52.08 -0.66 -31.79
CA GLN A 554 -53.30 -1.21 -31.21
C GLN A 554 -54.41 -1.14 -32.25
N SER A 555 -54.83 -2.30 -32.73
CA SER A 555 -56.06 -2.51 -33.46
C SER A 555 -57.24 -2.45 -32.48
N ASP A 556 -58.13 -1.48 -32.66
CA ASP A 556 -59.39 -1.40 -31.91
C ASP A 556 -60.53 -1.95 -32.77
N THR A 557 -61.22 -2.94 -32.23
CA THR A 557 -62.38 -3.59 -32.86
C THR A 557 -63.66 -3.20 -32.13
N THR A 558 -64.64 -2.71 -32.91
CA THR A 558 -66.10 -2.73 -32.67
C THR A 558 -66.67 -1.75 -31.64
N LYS A 559 -67.31 -0.66 -32.11
CA LYS A 559 -68.74 -0.60 -32.48
C LYS A 559 -69.10 0.69 -33.19
#